data_AF-A0A167Q9W6-F1
#
_entry.id   AF-A0A167Q9W6-F1
#
_cell.length_a   1.000
_cell.length_b   1.000
_cell.length_c   1.000
_cell.angle_alpha   90.00
_cell.angle_beta   90.00
_cell.angle_gamma   90.00
#
_symmetry.space_group_name_H-M   'P 1'
#
loop_
_entity.id
_entity.type
_entity.pdbx_description
1 polymer ?
#
loop_
_entity_poly.entity_id
_entity_poly.type
_entity_poly.pdbx_seq_one_letter_code
_entity_poly.pdbx_strand_id
1 'polypeptide(L)' 'TQRVRLLLRSFYDRQEIDYFDSDLGKFVAVTPL' A
#
# COMPACT_ATOMS: atom_id res chain seq x y z
N THR A 1 5.29 -24.16 1.89
CA THR A 1 5.86 -22.94 1.29
C THR A 1 5.57 -21.77 2.21
N GLN A 2 6.48 -20.79 2.34
CA GLN A 2 6.21 -19.58 3.13
C GLN A 2 5.38 -18.59 2.31
N ARG A 3 4.48 -17.83 2.95
CA ARG A 3 3.74 -16.74 2.32
C ARG A 3 4.55 -15.45 2.47
N VAL A 4 4.95 -14.87 1.35
CA VAL A 4 5.62 -13.55 1.30
C VAL A 4 4.56 -12.50 0.98
N ARG A 5 4.60 -11.37 1.67
CA ARG A 5 3.73 -10.21 1.42
C ARG A 5 4.56 -9.02 1.01
N LEU A 6 4.23 -8.44 -0.14
CA LEU A 6 4.80 -7.17 -0.59
C LEU A 6 3.85 -6.03 -0.22
N LEU A 7 4.41 -5.01 0.44
CA LEU A 7 3.74 -3.74 0.71
C LEU A 7 4.58 -2.61 0.13
N LEU A 8 4.04 -1.93 -0.89
CA LEU A 8 4.63 -0.73 -1.48
C LEU A 8 3.81 0.48 -1.02
N ARG A 9 4.43 1.42 -0.32
CA ARG A 9 3.75 2.59 0.27
C ARG A 9 4.21 3.87 -0.41
N SER A 10 3.27 4.75 -0.73
CA SER A 10 3.55 6.06 -1.29
C SER A 10 3.34 7.13 -0.23
N PHE A 11 4.29 8.05 -0.11
CA PHE A 11 4.23 9.15 0.84
C PHE A 11 4.32 10.50 0.12
N TYR A 12 3.50 11.44 0.56
CA TYR A 12 3.57 12.86 0.19
C TYR A 12 3.62 13.70 1.46
N ASP A 13 4.59 14.60 1.59
CA ASP A 13 4.79 15.41 2.80
C ASP A 13 4.76 14.62 4.12
N ARG A 14 5.42 13.44 4.12
CA ARG A 14 5.44 12.48 5.25
C ARG A 14 4.07 11.87 5.60
N GLN A 15 3.03 12.11 4.82
CA GLN A 15 1.73 11.46 4.91
C GLN A 15 1.63 10.32 3.89
N GLU A 16 1.19 9.14 4.33
CA GLU A 16 0.91 8.03 3.42
C GLU A 16 -0.39 8.32 2.65
N ILE A 17 -0.32 8.23 1.33
CA ILE A 17 -1.46 8.54 0.45
C ILE A 17 -2.12 7.27 -0.10
N ASP A 18 -1.33 6.26 -0.42
CA ASP A 18 -1.78 4.94 -0.86
C ASP A 18 -0.75 3.85 -0.56
N TYR A 19 -1.17 2.60 -0.73
CA TYR A 19 -0.27 1.46 -0.81
C TYR A 19 -0.79 0.36 -1.74
N PHE A 20 0.12 -0.41 -2.32
CA PHE A 20 -0.18 -1.69 -2.96
C PHE A 20 -0.02 -2.84 -1.97
N ASP A 21 -1.01 -3.72 -1.91
CA ASP A 21 -0.97 -4.95 -1.12
C ASP A 21 -1.06 -6.19 -2.01
N SER A 22 -0.01 -7.01 -2.03
CA SER A 22 0.02 -8.23 -2.83
C SER A 22 -1.04 -9.25 -2.41
N ASP A 23 -1.50 -9.20 -1.15
CA ASP A 23 -2.57 -10.08 -0.67
C ASP A 23 -3.95 -9.63 -1.17
N LEU A 24 -4.14 -8.34 -1.48
CA LEU A 24 -5.38 -7.79 -2.04
C LEU A 24 -5.36 -7.67 -3.56
N GLY A 25 -4.16 -7.58 -4.16
CA GLY A 25 -3.98 -7.41 -5.61
C GLY A 25 -4.38 -6.03 -6.14
N LYS A 26 -4.41 -5.00 -5.27
CA LYS A 26 -4.82 -3.64 -5.65
C LYS A 26 -4.15 -2.57 -4.81
N PHE A 27 -4.23 -1.34 -5.31
CA PHE A 27 -3.94 -0.14 -4.53
C PHE A 27 -5.10 0.19 -3.60
N VAL A 28 -4.76 0.62 -2.39
CA VAL A 28 -5.70 1.06 -1.35
C VAL A 28 -5.37 2.51 -1.03
N ALA A 29 -6.36 3.39 -1.20
CA ALA A 29 -6.25 4.79 -0.78
C ALA A 29 -6.32 4.88 0.75
N VAL A 30 -5.37 5.60 1.35
CA VAL A 30 -5.32 5.83 2.80
C VAL A 30 -6.02 7.13 3.16
N THR A 31 -5.78 8.18 2.38
CA THR A 31 -6.43 9.49 2.53
C THR A 31 -7.33 9.76 1.33
N PRO A 32 -8.61 10.11 1.52
CA PRO A 32 -9.39 10.74 0.46
C PRO A 32 -8.77 12.12 0.18
N LEU A 33 -8.35 12.36 -1.05
CA LEU A 33 -7.89 13.67 -1.51
C LEU A 33 -9.02 14.71 -1.42
#